data_AF-A0A9Y6SM66-F1
#
_entry.id   AF-A0A9Y6SM66-F1
#
_cell.length_a   1.000
_cell.length_b   1.000
_cell.length_c   1.000
_cell.angle_alpha   90.00
_cell.angle_beta   90.00
_cell.angle_gamma   90.00
#
_symmetry.space_group_name_H-M   'P 1'
#
loop_
_entity.id
_entity.type
_entity.pdbx_description
1 polymer ?
#
loop_
_entity_poly.entity_id
_entity_poly.type
_entity_poly.pdbx_seq_one_letter_code
_entity_poly.pdbx_strand_id
1 'polypeptide(L)'
;MESRKRAAASSNSPSLVFWSSSFPRQPARVLIVEALPPRWSETRTVLCDALDNFLSLASSLDGPCRIPLLSLYAVSRQRECLLPLVQVRGNFARLHSCVEELRSIPSEGCIRGAAAGADLLRQAVLDSLQQFKQYIRHTSAGSQAGSNISVEVTLVTSQPGRSIVHQLEMGLKDADLVSLKRLLVVQIYSTGDWGQDTLSPEAAAPSETEGSSLSTWALALPPLHLSAVVCLKDLC
;
A
#
# COMPACT_ATOMS: atom_id res chain seq x y z
N MET A 1 -24.35 -3.84 -62.57
CA MET A 1 -22.97 -4.36 -62.51
C MET A 1 -22.12 -3.32 -61.81
N GLU A 2 -21.31 -3.79 -60.85
CA GLU A 2 -20.20 -3.13 -60.17
C GLU A 2 -20.42 -1.90 -59.28
N SER A 3 -20.33 -2.22 -57.99
CA SER A 3 -20.04 -1.43 -56.79
C SER A 3 -18.65 -0.76 -56.73
N ARG A 4 -18.54 0.37 -56.00
CA ARG A 4 -17.43 0.77 -55.09
C ARG A 4 -17.65 2.23 -54.66
N LYS A 5 -17.35 2.74 -53.47
CA LYS A 5 -17.17 2.29 -52.07
C LYS A 5 -17.04 3.62 -51.30
N ARG A 6 -17.74 3.76 -50.17
CA ARG A 6 -17.66 4.91 -49.25
C ARG A 6 -16.25 5.10 -48.67
N ALA A 7 -15.88 6.34 -48.38
CA ALA A 7 -15.17 6.71 -47.15
C ALA A 7 -15.56 8.14 -46.75
N ALA A 8 -16.59 8.27 -45.90
CA ALA A 8 -16.86 9.49 -45.16
C ALA A 8 -15.90 9.51 -43.96
N ALA A 9 -15.15 10.59 -43.81
CA ALA A 9 -14.30 10.84 -42.66
C ALA A 9 -15.18 10.98 -41.40
N SER A 10 -15.20 9.92 -40.58
CA SER A 10 -15.79 9.95 -39.25
C SER A 10 -14.70 10.38 -38.27
N SER A 11 -14.64 11.67 -37.97
CA SER A 11 -13.82 12.22 -36.89
C SER A 11 -14.39 11.78 -35.55
N ASN A 12 -14.04 10.57 -35.11
CA ASN A 12 -14.28 10.15 -33.72
C ASN A 12 -13.13 10.66 -32.87
N SER A 13 -13.20 11.93 -32.46
CA SER A 13 -12.46 12.39 -31.29
C SER A 13 -13.10 11.73 -30.07
N PRO A 14 -12.39 10.90 -29.29
CA PRO A 14 -12.92 10.49 -28.00
C PRO A 14 -13.05 11.77 -27.18
N SER A 15 -14.27 12.11 -26.78
CA SER A 15 -14.54 13.20 -25.86
C SER A 15 -13.73 12.93 -24.59
N LEU A 16 -12.58 13.60 -24.46
CA LEU A 16 -11.90 13.77 -23.19
C LEU A 16 -12.82 14.64 -22.36
N VAL A 17 -13.74 14.00 -21.65
CA VAL A 17 -14.54 14.65 -20.62
C VAL A 17 -13.53 15.07 -19.56
N PHE A 18 -13.13 16.33 -19.63
CA PHE A 18 -12.24 16.95 -18.67
C PHE A 18 -13.04 17.06 -17.37
N TRP A 19 -12.97 16.04 -16.52
CA TRP A 19 -13.43 16.17 -15.15
C TRP A 19 -12.53 17.20 -14.48
N SER A 20 -13.03 18.43 -14.46
CA SER A 20 -12.55 19.47 -13.56
C SER A 20 -12.86 18.99 -12.15
N SER A 21 -11.96 18.18 -11.57
CA SER A 21 -12.17 17.64 -10.24
C SER A 21 -11.96 18.77 -9.24
N SER A 22 -13.03 19.28 -8.67
CA SER A 22 -13.04 20.10 -7.45
C SER A 22 -12.63 19.30 -6.19
N PHE A 23 -12.20 18.04 -6.37
CA PHE A 23 -11.73 17.19 -5.29
C PHE A 23 -10.27 17.51 -4.95
N PRO A 24 -9.91 17.56 -3.65
CA PRO A 24 -8.51 17.63 -3.26
C PRO A 24 -7.75 16.48 -3.92
N ARG A 25 -6.59 16.79 -4.51
CA ARG A 25 -5.73 15.82 -5.19
C ARG A 25 -5.47 14.66 -4.23
N GLN A 26 -5.95 13.48 -4.61
CA GLN A 26 -5.76 12.28 -3.80
C GLN A 26 -4.28 11.89 -3.83
N PRO A 27 -3.70 11.50 -2.69
CA PRO A 27 -2.31 11.09 -2.64
C PRO A 27 -2.08 9.82 -3.45
N ALA A 28 -0.87 9.68 -3.99
CA ALA A 28 -0.41 8.39 -4.48
C ALA A 28 -0.40 7.38 -3.33
N ARG A 29 -0.77 6.13 -3.61
CA ARG A 29 -0.74 5.05 -2.61
C ARG A 29 0.40 4.09 -2.92
N VAL A 30 1.14 3.73 -1.88
CA VAL A 30 2.13 2.65 -1.94
C VAL A 30 1.70 1.59 -0.94
N LEU A 31 1.61 0.34 -1.41
CA LEU A 31 1.40 -0.81 -0.56
C LEU A 31 2.72 -1.59 -0.48
N ILE A 32 3.20 -1.84 0.73
CA ILE A 32 4.35 -2.71 1.00
C ILE A 32 3.80 -3.92 1.75
N VAL A 33 4.01 -5.12 1.21
CA VAL A 33 3.57 -6.37 1.84
C VAL A 33 4.79 -7.13 2.33
N GLU A 34 4.86 -7.36 3.63
CA GLU A 34 5.80 -8.31 4.20
C GLU A 34 5.29 -9.75 3.98
N ALA A 35 5.96 -10.47 3.09
CA ALA A 35 5.69 -11.85 2.71
C ALA A 35 6.78 -12.78 3.27
N LEU A 36 7.05 -12.68 4.58
CA LEU A 36 8.02 -13.52 5.28
C LEU A 36 7.38 -14.84 5.79
N PRO A 37 8.00 -16.00 5.53
CA PRO A 37 7.62 -17.26 6.18
C PRO A 37 7.83 -17.24 7.71
N PRO A 38 7.06 -18.03 8.48
CA PRO A 38 5.97 -18.90 8.04
C PRO A 38 4.62 -18.14 7.90
N ARG A 39 4.48 -16.96 8.50
CA ARG A 39 3.20 -16.25 8.61
C ARG A 39 2.57 -15.89 7.27
N TRP A 40 3.40 -15.63 6.24
CA TRP A 40 2.90 -15.40 4.88
C TRP A 40 2.02 -16.54 4.38
N SER A 41 2.34 -17.80 4.70
CA SER A 41 1.55 -18.97 4.28
C SER A 41 0.10 -18.91 4.75
N GLU A 42 -0.14 -18.36 5.94
CA GLU A 42 -1.45 -18.26 6.58
C GLU A 42 -2.26 -17.09 6.00
N THR A 43 -1.62 -15.96 5.71
CA THR A 43 -2.29 -14.73 5.31
C THR A 43 -2.38 -14.53 3.79
N ARG A 44 -1.52 -15.21 3.01
CA ARG A 44 -1.35 -14.99 1.56
C ARG A 44 -2.65 -15.06 0.79
N THR A 45 -3.43 -16.13 0.97
CA THR A 45 -4.66 -16.35 0.20
C THR A 45 -5.66 -15.24 0.47
N VAL A 46 -5.95 -14.97 1.74
CA VAL A 46 -6.89 -13.93 2.17
C VAL A 46 -6.45 -12.55 1.69
N LEU A 47 -5.17 -12.21 1.81
CA LEU A 47 -4.67 -10.91 1.37
C LEU A 47 -4.73 -10.75 -0.15
N CYS A 48 -4.26 -11.75 -0.91
CA CYS A 48 -4.28 -11.69 -2.37
C CYS A 48 -5.72 -11.62 -2.90
N ASP A 49 -6.65 -12.37 -2.34
CA ASP A 49 -8.06 -12.36 -2.76
C ASP A 49 -8.75 -11.04 -2.39
N ALA A 50 -8.44 -10.47 -1.22
CA ALA A 50 -8.93 -9.14 -0.85
C ALA A 50 -8.38 -8.04 -1.77
N LEU A 51 -7.09 -8.12 -2.13
CA LEU A 51 -6.46 -7.18 -3.06
C LEU A 51 -7.04 -7.30 -4.46
N ASP A 52 -7.24 -8.51 -4.97
CA ASP A 52 -7.80 -8.72 -6.30
C ASP A 52 -9.23 -8.16 -6.41
N ASN A 53 -10.08 -8.46 -5.43
CA ASN A 53 -11.43 -7.90 -5.35
C ASN A 53 -11.41 -6.37 -5.26
N PHE A 54 -10.54 -5.83 -4.41
CA PHE A 54 -10.41 -4.40 -4.22
C PHE A 54 -9.94 -3.68 -5.50
N LEU A 55 -8.92 -4.20 -6.18
CA LEU A 55 -8.35 -3.60 -7.38
C LEU A 55 -9.27 -3.78 -8.59
N SER A 56 -10.02 -4.88 -8.68
CA SER A 56 -11.10 -5.07 -9.65
C SER A 56 -12.14 -3.95 -9.55
N LEU A 57 -12.58 -3.64 -8.32
CA LEU A 57 -13.53 -2.56 -8.07
C LEU A 57 -12.88 -1.18 -8.31
N ALA A 58 -11.73 -0.90 -7.69
CA ALA A 58 -11.08 0.41 -7.77
C ALA A 58 -10.69 0.82 -9.20
N SER A 59 -10.39 -0.15 -10.07
CA SER A 59 -10.02 0.09 -11.48
C SER A 59 -11.21 0.29 -12.42
N SER A 60 -12.41 -0.17 -12.03
CA SER A 60 -13.63 -0.16 -12.84
C SER A 60 -14.67 0.88 -12.41
N LEU A 61 -14.61 1.38 -11.18
CA LEU A 61 -15.55 2.39 -10.68
C LEU A 61 -15.50 3.69 -11.49
N ASP A 62 -16.68 4.18 -11.90
CA ASP A 62 -16.84 5.47 -12.51
C ASP A 62 -16.71 6.63 -11.51
N GLY A 63 -16.26 7.78 -12.01
CA GLY A 63 -16.02 8.98 -11.22
C GLY A 63 -14.56 9.18 -10.80
N PRO A 64 -14.28 10.24 -10.00
CA PRO A 64 -12.94 10.54 -9.51
C PRO A 64 -12.40 9.43 -8.61
N CYS A 65 -11.33 8.77 -9.05
CA CYS A 65 -10.72 7.68 -8.31
C CYS A 65 -10.13 8.16 -6.97
N ARG A 66 -10.46 7.48 -5.87
CA ARG A 66 -9.91 7.75 -4.53
C ARG A 66 -8.45 7.29 -4.40
N ILE A 67 -8.00 6.43 -5.31
CA ILE A 67 -6.64 5.91 -5.40
C ILE A 67 -6.18 6.11 -6.84
N PRO A 68 -5.85 7.34 -7.23
CA PRO A 68 -5.53 7.63 -8.63
C PRO A 68 -4.26 6.90 -9.08
N LEU A 69 -3.31 6.69 -8.16
CA LEU A 69 -2.03 6.05 -8.40
C LEU A 69 -1.74 5.00 -7.32
N LEU A 70 -1.21 3.85 -7.74
CA LEU A 70 -0.82 2.75 -6.87
C LEU A 70 0.55 2.22 -7.27
N SER A 71 1.37 1.89 -6.26
CA SER A 71 2.57 1.06 -6.39
C SER A 71 2.53 -0.04 -5.34
N LEU A 72 3.08 -1.21 -5.66
CA LEU A 72 3.09 -2.38 -4.79
C LEU A 72 4.50 -2.95 -4.69
N TYR A 73 4.98 -3.10 -3.47
CA TYR A 73 6.22 -3.77 -3.14
C TYR A 73 5.93 -5.01 -2.30
N ALA A 74 6.75 -6.03 -2.49
CA ALA A 74 6.78 -7.18 -1.63
C ALA A 74 8.16 -7.31 -0.97
N VAL A 75 8.18 -7.69 0.30
CA VAL A 75 9.40 -7.97 1.05
C VAL A 75 9.35 -9.40 1.52
N SER A 76 10.19 -10.24 0.93
CA SER A 76 10.39 -11.63 1.34
C SER A 76 11.88 -11.84 1.64
N ARG A 77 12.60 -12.64 0.84
CA ARG A 77 14.07 -12.79 0.89
C ARG A 77 14.78 -11.51 0.48
N GLN A 78 14.16 -10.76 -0.39
CA GLN A 78 14.61 -9.48 -0.90
C GLN A 78 13.41 -8.56 -1.06
N ARG A 79 13.69 -7.28 -1.29
CA ARG A 79 12.69 -6.28 -1.65
C ARG A 79 12.45 -6.35 -3.16
N GLU A 80 11.19 -6.48 -3.55
CA GLU A 80 10.77 -6.53 -4.95
C GLU A 80 9.69 -5.47 -5.21
N CYS A 81 9.81 -4.78 -6.34
CA CYS A 81 8.79 -3.84 -6.80
C CYS A 81 7.90 -4.57 -7.82
N LEU A 82 6.79 -5.15 -7.35
CA LEU A 82 5.86 -5.89 -8.21
C LEU A 82 5.04 -4.96 -9.11
N LEU A 83 4.78 -3.74 -8.65
CA LEU A 83 4.04 -2.75 -9.42
C LEU A 83 4.68 -1.36 -9.25
N PRO A 84 5.33 -0.80 -10.29
CA PRO A 84 5.75 0.60 -10.24
C PRO A 84 4.53 1.52 -10.19
N LEU A 85 4.72 2.79 -9.87
CA LEU A 85 3.62 3.73 -9.72
C LEU A 85 2.82 3.88 -11.03
N VAL A 86 1.59 3.37 -11.04
CA VAL A 86 0.69 3.39 -12.21
C VAL A 86 -0.68 3.91 -11.85
N GLN A 87 -1.41 4.37 -12.87
CA GLN A 87 -2.82 4.70 -12.73
C GLN A 87 -3.65 3.44 -12.45
N VAL A 88 -4.58 3.54 -11.50
CA VAL A 88 -5.46 2.42 -11.13
C VAL A 88 -6.61 2.27 -12.12
N ARG A 89 -7.26 3.39 -12.48
CA ARG A 89 -8.39 3.39 -13.43
C ARG A 89 -7.94 2.84 -14.78
N GLY A 90 -8.67 1.85 -15.30
CA GLY A 90 -8.42 1.28 -16.63
C GLY A 90 -7.18 0.39 -16.74
N ASN A 91 -6.54 0.03 -15.62
CA ASN A 91 -5.28 -0.74 -15.62
C ASN A 91 -5.41 -2.12 -14.96
N PHE A 92 -6.62 -2.69 -14.96
CA PHE A 92 -6.93 -3.93 -14.26
C PHE A 92 -5.97 -5.08 -14.61
N ALA A 93 -5.63 -5.27 -15.88
CA ALA A 93 -4.73 -6.36 -16.29
C ALA A 93 -3.36 -6.30 -15.59
N ARG A 94 -2.78 -5.10 -15.42
CA ARG A 94 -1.49 -4.93 -14.73
C ARG A 94 -1.64 -5.08 -13.22
N LEU A 95 -2.74 -4.58 -12.66
CA LEU A 95 -3.06 -4.70 -11.24
C LEU A 95 -3.28 -6.17 -10.84
N HIS A 96 -4.03 -6.93 -11.64
CA HIS A 96 -4.23 -8.36 -11.42
C HIS A 96 -2.90 -9.13 -11.55
N SER A 97 -2.08 -8.82 -12.57
CA SER A 97 -0.75 -9.44 -12.73
C SER A 97 0.13 -9.27 -11.49
N CYS A 98 0.14 -8.09 -10.87
CA CYS A 98 0.97 -7.90 -9.68
C CYS A 98 0.45 -8.66 -8.45
N VAL A 99 -0.86 -8.91 -8.37
CA VAL A 99 -1.45 -9.78 -7.32
C VAL A 99 -1.07 -11.25 -7.55
N GLU A 100 -1.04 -11.72 -8.81
CA GLU A 100 -0.54 -13.05 -9.13
C GLU A 100 0.94 -13.22 -8.79
N GLU A 101 1.76 -12.22 -9.09
CA GLU A 101 3.17 -12.20 -8.68
C GLU A 101 3.30 -12.26 -7.15
N LEU A 102 2.50 -11.49 -6.41
CA LEU A 102 2.45 -11.55 -4.95
C LEU A 102 2.06 -12.94 -4.46
N ARG A 103 1.06 -13.58 -5.09
CA ARG A 103 0.61 -14.94 -4.75
C ARG A 103 1.69 -15.99 -5.03
N SER A 104 2.56 -15.74 -6.01
CA SER A 104 3.67 -16.63 -6.37
C SER A 104 4.83 -16.63 -5.38
N ILE A 105 4.88 -15.66 -4.45
CA ILE A 105 5.94 -15.58 -3.45
C ILE A 105 5.94 -16.86 -2.58
N PRO A 106 7.10 -17.54 -2.46
CA PRO A 106 7.20 -18.78 -1.69
C PRO A 106 6.73 -18.59 -0.25
N SER A 107 5.84 -19.48 0.18
CA SER A 107 5.31 -19.53 1.54
C SER A 107 6.25 -20.27 2.50
N GLU A 108 7.16 -21.07 1.94
CA GLU A 108 8.11 -21.90 2.66
C GLU A 108 9.56 -21.38 2.51
N GLY A 109 10.32 -21.49 3.60
CA GLY A 109 11.74 -21.16 3.66
C GLY A 109 12.15 -20.56 4.99
N CYS A 110 13.47 -20.48 5.21
CA CYS A 110 14.04 -19.74 6.34
C CYS A 110 14.73 -18.48 5.81
N ILE A 111 14.30 -17.32 6.28
CA ILE A 111 14.95 -16.05 5.99
C ILE A 111 15.77 -15.69 7.23
N ARG A 112 17.07 -15.48 7.04
CA ARG A 112 17.98 -15.19 8.16
C ARG A 112 17.71 -13.79 8.73
N GLY A 113 17.14 -13.75 9.92
CA GLY A 113 17.18 -12.62 10.86
C GLY A 113 16.03 -11.61 10.74
N ALA A 114 15.30 -11.39 11.83
CA ALA A 114 14.26 -10.37 11.93
C ALA A 114 14.77 -8.94 11.65
N ALA A 115 16.04 -8.66 11.96
CA ALA A 115 16.69 -7.39 11.65
C ALA A 115 16.79 -7.12 10.13
N ALA A 116 17.05 -8.17 9.33
CA ALA A 116 17.11 -8.03 7.87
C ALA A 116 15.75 -7.69 7.27
N GLY A 117 14.65 -8.20 7.84
CA GLY A 117 13.29 -7.86 7.42
C GLY A 117 12.99 -6.36 7.60
N ALA A 118 13.30 -5.82 8.77
CA ALA A 118 13.11 -4.40 9.07
C ALA A 118 13.90 -3.47 8.14
N ASP A 119 15.14 -3.83 7.84
CA ASP A 119 15.97 -3.09 6.88
C ASP A 119 15.38 -3.13 5.47
N LEU A 120 14.90 -4.28 5.01
CA LEU A 120 14.24 -4.41 3.70
C LEU A 120 12.95 -3.58 3.64
N LEU A 121 12.17 -3.53 4.71
CA LEU A 121 10.98 -2.69 4.82
C LEU A 121 11.33 -1.20 4.74
N ARG A 122 12.36 -0.77 5.49
CA ARG A 122 12.90 0.59 5.41
C ARG A 122 13.33 0.94 3.98
N GLN A 123 14.09 0.06 3.33
CA GLN A 123 14.49 0.27 1.93
C GLN A 123 13.27 0.39 1.03
N ALA A 124 12.25 -0.47 1.17
CA ALA A 124 11.02 -0.39 0.39
C ALA A 124 10.30 0.95 0.53
N VAL A 125 10.26 1.52 1.73
CA VAL A 125 9.75 2.88 1.93
C VAL A 125 10.60 3.89 1.13
N LEU A 126 11.92 3.89 1.30
CA LEU A 126 12.82 4.84 0.63
C LEU A 126 12.75 4.74 -0.91
N ASP A 127 12.77 3.53 -1.45
CA ASP A 127 12.66 3.27 -2.88
C ASP A 127 11.32 3.75 -3.45
N SER A 128 10.23 3.56 -2.71
CA SER A 128 8.92 4.05 -3.13
C SER A 128 8.86 5.58 -3.18
N LEU A 129 9.51 6.26 -2.23
CA LEU A 129 9.62 7.73 -2.22
C LEU A 129 10.48 8.22 -3.39
N GLN A 130 11.57 7.52 -3.71
CA GLN A 130 12.40 7.85 -4.86
C GLN A 130 11.64 7.65 -6.18
N GLN A 131 10.93 6.52 -6.32
CA GLN A 131 10.08 6.26 -7.48
C GLN A 131 9.00 7.33 -7.63
N PHE A 132 8.39 7.78 -6.53
CA PHE A 132 7.42 8.87 -6.55
C PHE A 132 8.04 10.19 -7.02
N LYS A 133 9.22 10.56 -6.50
CA LYS A 133 9.95 11.76 -6.94
C LYS A 133 10.26 11.71 -8.44
N GLN A 134 10.69 10.57 -8.95
CA GLN A 134 10.93 10.38 -10.38
C GLN A 134 9.63 10.50 -11.19
N TYR A 135 8.57 9.82 -10.78
CA TYR A 135 7.27 9.86 -11.45
C TYR A 135 6.75 11.29 -11.58
N ILE A 136 6.78 12.07 -10.50
CA ILE A 136 6.32 13.47 -10.52
C ILE A 136 7.20 14.32 -11.45
N ARG A 137 8.52 14.14 -11.43
CA ARG A 137 9.43 14.88 -12.35
C ARG A 137 9.12 14.61 -13.82
N HIS A 138 8.83 13.35 -14.17
CA HIS A 138 8.55 12.98 -15.56
C HIS A 138 7.15 13.36 -16.03
N THR A 139 6.15 13.33 -15.13
CA THR A 139 4.76 13.64 -15.49
C THR A 139 4.42 15.14 -15.43
N SER A 140 5.16 15.92 -14.64
CA SER A 140 4.96 17.37 -14.51
C SER A 140 5.60 18.21 -15.62
N ALA A 141 6.41 17.61 -16.51
CA ALA A 141 7.11 18.33 -17.58
C ALA A 141 6.20 18.98 -18.65
N GLY A 142 4.88 18.76 -18.62
CA GLY A 142 3.93 19.31 -19.59
C GLY A 142 2.74 20.09 -19.00
N SER A 143 2.62 20.21 -17.68
CA SER A 143 1.51 20.92 -17.03
C SER A 143 2.03 21.72 -15.84
N GLN A 144 1.87 23.05 -15.87
CA GLN A 144 2.26 23.96 -14.78
C GLN A 144 1.51 23.72 -13.45
N ALA A 145 0.70 22.66 -13.35
CA ALA A 145 0.06 22.21 -12.11
C ALA A 145 1.00 21.31 -11.28
N GLY A 146 2.21 21.79 -11.04
CA GLY A 146 3.22 21.16 -10.21
C GLY A 146 2.85 21.17 -8.72
N SER A 147 3.27 20.10 -8.04
CA SER A 147 3.78 20.07 -6.65
C SER A 147 2.87 19.95 -5.42
N ASN A 148 1.60 19.53 -5.50
CA ASN A 148 0.79 19.23 -4.29
C ASN A 148 0.32 17.77 -4.19
N ILE A 149 0.95 16.84 -4.93
CA ILE A 149 0.65 15.42 -4.79
C ILE A 149 1.63 14.87 -3.75
N SER A 150 1.09 14.31 -2.68
CA SER A 150 1.85 13.58 -1.67
C SER A 150 1.69 12.07 -1.86
N VAL A 151 2.48 11.29 -1.14
CA VAL A 151 2.36 9.83 -1.10
C VAL A 151 1.96 9.36 0.29
N GLU A 152 1.06 8.38 0.34
CA GLU A 152 0.74 7.63 1.56
C GLU A 152 1.23 6.20 1.38
N VAL A 153 2.04 5.72 2.33
CA VAL A 153 2.59 4.38 2.33
C VAL A 153 1.84 3.55 3.36
N THR A 154 1.34 2.39 2.97
CA THR A 154 0.77 1.37 3.85
C THR A 154 1.67 0.15 3.85
N LEU A 155 2.19 -0.19 5.01
CA LEU A 155 2.97 -1.38 5.26
C LEU A 155 2.09 -2.43 5.93
N VAL A 156 2.00 -3.60 5.33
CA VAL A 156 1.28 -4.76 5.85
C VAL A 156 2.31 -5.76 6.37
N THR A 157 2.22 -6.12 7.65
CA THR A 157 3.20 -6.96 8.33
C THR A 157 2.53 -7.96 9.26
N SER A 158 3.15 -9.11 9.45
CA SER A 158 2.74 -10.08 10.48
C SER A 158 3.66 -10.03 11.71
N GLN A 159 4.61 -9.09 11.75
CA GLN A 159 5.44 -8.79 12.91
C GLN A 159 4.70 -7.85 13.87
N PRO A 160 5.11 -7.79 15.15
CA PRO A 160 4.60 -6.81 16.10
C PRO A 160 4.74 -5.38 15.56
N GLY A 161 3.61 -4.72 15.29
CA GLY A 161 3.56 -3.43 14.62
C GLY A 161 4.34 -2.35 15.37
N ARG A 162 4.32 -2.39 16.72
CA ARG A 162 5.11 -1.47 17.57
C ARG A 162 6.62 -1.59 17.31
N SER A 163 7.13 -2.80 17.14
CA SER A 163 8.56 -3.02 16.84
C SER A 163 8.92 -2.47 15.46
N ILE A 164 8.08 -2.73 14.46
CA ILE A 164 8.28 -2.25 13.09
C ILE A 164 8.24 -0.72 13.03
N VAL A 165 7.27 -0.10 13.70
CA VAL A 165 7.18 1.36 13.82
C VAL A 165 8.45 1.94 14.43
N HIS A 166 8.92 1.39 15.55
CA HIS A 166 10.14 1.87 16.21
C HIS A 166 11.38 1.73 15.31
N GLN A 167 11.52 0.60 14.60
CA GLN A 167 12.64 0.37 13.67
C GLN A 167 12.60 1.32 12.47
N LEU A 168 11.41 1.57 11.91
CA LEU A 168 11.23 2.51 10.80
C LEU A 168 11.50 3.95 11.24
N GLU A 169 11.08 4.35 12.44
CA GLU A 169 11.37 5.68 12.99
C GLU A 169 12.87 5.93 13.12
N MET A 170 13.60 4.96 13.68
CA MET A 170 15.06 5.06 13.77
C MET A 170 15.71 5.05 12.38
N GLY A 171 15.24 4.19 11.48
CA GLY A 171 15.81 4.05 10.14
C GLY A 171 15.52 5.21 9.19
N LEU A 172 14.41 5.91 9.37
CA LEU A 172 13.97 7.00 8.48
C LEU A 172 14.31 8.39 9.02
N LYS A 173 14.94 8.50 10.19
CA LYS A 173 15.23 9.78 10.86
C LYS A 173 15.98 10.80 9.99
N ASP A 174 16.94 10.34 9.19
CA ASP A 174 17.77 11.19 8.32
C ASP A 174 17.34 11.14 6.84
N ALA A 175 16.18 10.54 6.54
CA ALA A 175 15.67 10.40 5.18
C ALA A 175 14.89 11.65 4.74
N ASP A 176 14.91 11.93 3.44
CA ASP A 176 14.07 12.98 2.83
C ASP A 176 12.63 12.48 2.63
N LEU A 177 11.80 12.73 3.65
CA LEU A 177 10.39 12.36 3.74
C LEU A 177 9.42 13.47 3.30
N VAL A 178 9.89 14.56 2.66
CA VAL A 178 9.05 15.74 2.35
C VAL A 178 7.78 15.40 1.54
N SER A 179 7.84 14.38 0.68
CA SER A 179 6.67 13.94 -0.11
C SER A 179 5.75 12.97 0.63
N LEU A 180 6.20 12.38 1.75
CA LEU A 180 5.45 11.40 2.53
C LEU A 180 4.45 12.11 3.42
N LYS A 181 3.17 11.92 3.15
CA LYS A 181 2.08 12.47 3.97
C LYS A 181 1.75 11.58 5.16
N ARG A 182 1.85 10.25 4.98
CA ARG A 182 1.49 9.27 6.00
C ARG A 182 2.21 7.95 5.75
N LEU A 183 2.68 7.33 6.82
CA LEU A 183 3.18 5.96 6.83
C LEU A 183 2.35 5.15 7.82
N LEU A 184 1.58 4.21 7.31
CA LEU A 184 0.69 3.36 8.08
C LEU A 184 1.27 1.96 8.21
N VAL A 185 1.37 1.44 9.43
CA VAL A 185 1.71 0.03 9.69
C VAL A 185 0.44 -0.72 10.09
N VAL A 186 0.11 -1.74 9.31
CA VAL A 186 -1.03 -2.64 9.51
C VAL A 186 -0.47 -3.99 9.94
N GLN A 187 -0.74 -4.36 11.18
CA GLN A 187 -0.42 -5.69 11.67
C GLN A 187 -1.57 -6.64 11.37
N ILE A 188 -1.25 -7.76 10.72
CA ILE A 188 -2.18 -8.86 10.45
C ILE A 188 -1.92 -9.98 11.45
N TYR A 189 -3.01 -10.50 12.02
CA TYR A 189 -2.99 -11.68 12.87
C TYR A 189 -3.80 -12.81 12.26
N SER A 190 -3.31 -14.03 12.46
CA SER A 190 -4.07 -15.25 12.25
C SER A 190 -4.90 -15.54 13.52
N THR A 191 -6.07 -16.17 13.36
CA THR A 191 -7.05 -16.40 14.44
C THR A 191 -6.50 -17.11 15.68
N GLY A 192 -5.37 -17.83 15.58
CA GLY A 192 -4.72 -18.49 16.71
C GLY A 192 -3.88 -17.60 17.62
N ASP A 193 -3.52 -16.38 17.17
CA ASP A 193 -2.55 -15.50 17.85
C ASP A 193 -3.23 -14.41 18.72
N TRP A 194 -4.56 -14.29 18.62
CA TRP A 194 -5.35 -13.27 19.32
C TRP A 194 -5.35 -13.41 20.86
N GLY A 195 -4.92 -14.57 21.37
CA GLY A 195 -4.98 -14.92 22.80
C GLY A 195 -3.72 -14.68 23.63
N GLN A 196 -2.60 -14.24 23.04
CA GLN A 196 -1.32 -14.13 23.78
C GLN A 196 -0.91 -12.71 24.20
N ASP A 197 -1.43 -11.66 23.54
CA ASP A 197 -1.03 -10.27 23.85
C ASP A 197 -2.08 -9.49 24.66
N THR A 198 -3.18 -10.12 25.07
CA THR A 198 -4.13 -9.51 26.02
C THR A 198 -3.99 -10.14 27.40
N LEU A 199 -3.40 -9.34 28.31
CA LEU A 199 -3.38 -9.48 29.77
C LEU A 199 -2.34 -10.46 30.35
N SER A 200 -1.13 -9.95 30.60
CA SER A 200 -0.40 -10.34 31.81
C SER A 200 -0.48 -9.17 32.81
N PRO A 201 -1.18 -9.31 33.95
CA PRO A 201 -1.23 -8.28 34.97
C PRO A 201 0.05 -8.38 35.83
N GLU A 202 1.11 -7.68 35.43
CA GLU A 202 2.23 -7.43 36.34
C GLU A 202 1.78 -6.38 37.36
N ALA A 203 1.67 -6.81 38.61
CA ALA A 203 1.34 -5.97 39.75
C ALA A 203 2.47 -4.98 40.06
N ALA A 204 2.23 -3.67 39.90
CA ALA A 204 2.78 -2.60 40.75
C ALA A 204 2.08 -1.26 40.47
N ALA A 205 1.89 -0.47 41.52
CA ALA A 205 1.01 0.69 41.67
C ALA A 205 1.46 1.98 40.92
N PRO A 206 0.68 3.09 40.95
CA PRO A 206 0.62 4.09 39.89
C PRO A 206 1.66 5.20 40.04
N SER A 207 2.10 5.75 38.89
CA SER A 207 2.52 7.15 38.81
C SER A 207 1.92 7.77 37.56
N GLU A 208 1.19 8.85 37.79
CA GLU A 208 0.49 9.64 36.79
C GLU A 208 1.50 10.41 35.94
N THR A 209 1.48 10.24 34.61
CA THR A 209 1.74 11.35 33.68
C THR A 209 1.13 11.03 32.31
N GLU A 210 0.15 11.84 31.92
CA GLU A 210 -0.39 12.00 30.56
C GLU A 210 0.74 12.40 29.59
N GLY A 211 0.73 12.12 28.29
CA GLY A 211 -0.27 11.54 27.43
C GLY A 211 0.36 11.21 26.07
N SER A 212 -0.08 10.11 25.47
CA SER A 212 0.01 9.87 24.03
C SER A 212 -1.13 8.94 23.70
N SER A 213 -2.24 9.55 23.27
CA SER A 213 -3.46 8.84 22.87
C SER A 213 -3.19 8.06 21.59
N LEU A 214 -2.74 6.82 21.75
CA LEU A 214 -2.68 5.83 20.67
C LEU A 214 -4.12 5.43 20.36
N SER A 215 -4.73 6.03 19.33
CA SER A 215 -6.11 5.70 18.95
C SER A 215 -6.14 4.38 18.19
N THR A 216 -6.55 3.30 18.86
CA THR A 216 -6.78 1.97 18.28
C THR A 216 -8.17 1.93 17.64
N TRP A 217 -8.23 1.75 16.32
CA TRP A 217 -9.50 1.52 15.60
C TRP A 217 -9.43 0.11 14.99
N ALA A 218 -10.28 -0.81 15.46
CA ALA A 218 -10.39 -2.16 14.93
C ALA A 218 -11.48 -2.19 13.86
N LEU A 219 -11.11 -2.55 12.61
CA LEU A 219 -12.10 -2.88 11.59
C LEU A 219 -12.35 -4.39 11.66
N ALA A 220 -13.50 -4.78 12.22
CA ALA A 220 -14.00 -6.14 12.10
C ALA A 220 -14.66 -6.31 10.73
N LEU A 221 -14.03 -7.05 9.83
CA LEU A 221 -14.64 -7.49 8.56
C LEU A 221 -15.28 -8.88 8.77
N PRO A 222 -16.60 -9.05 8.61
CA PRO A 222 -17.23 -10.36 8.69
C PRO A 222 -17.25 -11.08 7.33
N PRO A 223 -17.28 -12.42 7.29
CA PRO A 223 -16.37 -13.35 7.92
C PRO A 223 -15.18 -13.58 6.96
N LEU A 224 -14.15 -12.75 7.07
CA LEU A 224 -12.84 -13.08 6.52
C LEU A 224 -11.90 -13.12 7.72
N HIS A 225 -11.23 -14.26 7.91
CA HIS A 225 -10.37 -14.64 9.04
C HIS A 225 -9.13 -13.74 9.19
N LEU A 226 -9.30 -12.43 9.33
CA LEU A 226 -8.23 -11.46 9.40
C LEU A 226 -8.66 -10.29 10.30
N SER A 227 -8.05 -10.20 11.48
CA SER A 227 -8.14 -9.00 12.32
C SER A 227 -6.90 -8.15 12.06
N ALA A 228 -7.10 -6.91 11.60
CA ALA A 228 -6.04 -5.96 11.33
C ALA A 228 -6.01 -4.89 12.43
N VAL A 229 -4.88 -4.75 13.12
CA VAL A 229 -4.64 -3.60 14.00
C VAL A 229 -3.92 -2.53 13.19
N VAL A 230 -4.59 -1.39 13.04
CA VAL A 230 -4.13 -0.25 12.26
C VAL A 230 -3.40 0.70 13.22
N CYS A 231 -2.06 0.69 13.21
CA CYS A 231 -1.27 1.69 13.94
C CYS A 231 -1.07 2.91 13.03
N LEU A 232 -2.01 3.85 13.09
CA LEU A 232 -1.89 5.13 12.38
C LEU A 232 -0.87 6.01 13.12
N LYS A 233 0.31 6.22 12.53
CA LYS A 233 1.18 7.34 12.91
C LYS A 233 1.14 8.37 11.79
N ASP A 234 0.56 9.52 12.06
CA ASP A 234 0.72 10.69 11.20
C ASP A 234 2.13 11.23 11.45
N LEU A 235 3.04 10.94 10.51
CA LEU A 235 4.38 11.54 10.45
C LEU A 235 4.25 12.87 9.70
N CYS A 236 3.74 13.90 10.37
CA CYS A 236 3.84 15.31 10.01
C CYS A 236 3.56 16.16 11.24
#